data_AF-A0A150QWM0-F1
#
_entry.id   AF-A0A150QWM0-F1
#
_cell.length_a   1.000
_cell.length_b   1.000
_cell.length_c   1.000
_cell.angle_alpha   90.00
_cell.angle_beta   90.00
_cell.angle_gamma   90.00
#
_symmetry.space_group_name_H-M   'P 1'
#
loop_
_entity.id
_entity.type
_entity.pdbx_description
1 polymer ?
#
loop_
_entity_poly.entity_id
_entity_poly.type
_entity_poly.pdbx_seq_one_letter_code
_entity_poly.pdbx_strand_id
1 'polypeptide(L)'
;MMTARRFLPVFIIAAGVLVGCNSARDEQARADHELREVKEEAAEAQRKLDALQRQGGTPTEAEVNEVVDDLREAHAEAREVSAEADAALARARLEARSAVERTLHERMKTMAELQREIREKLPKAEADRLVEELTGRSAAVQEILLQIDRARGINLEAVKRTAEQRLGELDQALEQARQRV
;
A
#
# COMPACT_ATOMS: atom_id res chain seq x y z
N MET A 1 19.55 -21.83 42.72
CA MET A 1 20.20 -20.52 42.48
C MET A 1 19.52 -19.91 41.26
N MET A 2 18.93 -18.73 41.43
CA MET A 2 17.99 -18.07 40.52
C MET A 2 18.55 -17.84 39.11
N THR A 3 17.75 -18.13 38.08
CA THR A 3 17.75 -17.35 36.83
C THR A 3 16.30 -17.07 36.42
N ALA A 4 15.67 -16.19 37.20
CA ALA A 4 14.56 -15.38 36.71
C ALA A 4 15.10 -14.46 35.60
N ARG A 5 15.08 -14.93 34.35
CA ARG A 5 15.27 -14.08 33.18
C ARG A 5 13.91 -13.80 32.57
N ARG A 6 13.27 -12.81 33.19
CA ARG A 6 12.48 -11.76 32.55
C ARG A 6 11.75 -12.23 31.28
N PHE A 7 10.52 -12.70 31.48
CA PHE A 7 9.41 -12.24 30.63
C PHE A 7 9.53 -10.72 30.55
N LEU A 8 10.09 -10.21 29.46
CA LEU A 8 9.82 -8.82 29.11
C LEU A 8 8.32 -8.77 28.90
N PRO A 9 7.60 -7.81 29.49
CA PRO A 9 6.33 -7.44 28.92
C PRO A 9 6.69 -6.92 27.53
N VAL A 10 6.44 -7.72 26.49
CA VAL A 10 6.20 -7.18 25.16
C VAL A 10 5.08 -6.20 25.41
N PHE A 11 5.45 -4.91 25.39
CA PHE A 11 4.48 -3.84 25.44
C PHE A 11 3.61 -4.10 24.21
N ILE A 12 2.45 -4.72 24.44
CA ILE A 12 1.33 -4.65 23.52
C ILE A 12 1.01 -3.16 23.44
N ILE A 13 1.65 -2.46 22.53
CA ILE A 13 1.25 -1.11 22.10
C ILE A 13 0.05 -1.32 21.17
N ALA A 14 -1.01 -1.92 21.71
CA ALA A 14 -2.36 -1.76 21.20
C ALA A 14 -2.87 -0.41 21.73
N ALA A 15 -2.33 0.71 21.25
CA ALA A 15 -2.96 2.02 21.38
C ALA A 15 -2.18 3.11 20.63
N GLY A 16 -2.75 3.54 19.51
CA GLY A 16 -2.39 4.73 18.76
C GLY A 16 -2.08 4.34 17.33
N VAL A 17 -3.06 4.25 16.43
CA VAL A 17 -3.71 5.43 15.82
C VAL A 17 -2.86 6.70 15.96
N LEU A 18 -1.55 6.60 15.68
CA LEU A 18 -0.80 7.72 15.18
C LEU A 18 -1.06 7.75 13.67
N VAL A 19 -2.22 8.31 13.34
CA VAL A 19 -2.45 9.02 12.08
C VAL A 19 -1.43 10.15 12.05
N GLY A 20 -0.21 9.81 11.66
CA GLY A 20 0.95 10.66 11.79
C GLY A 20 1.91 10.34 10.67
N CYS A 21 1.57 10.76 9.46
CA CYS A 21 2.43 11.00 8.30
C CYS A 21 3.59 10.02 8.05
N ASN A 22 3.53 8.77 8.49
CA ASN A 22 4.46 7.75 8.07
C ASN A 22 3.97 7.25 6.72
N SER A 23 4.87 7.19 5.74
CA SER A 23 4.49 6.75 4.40
C SER A 23 4.03 5.29 4.47
N ALA A 24 3.13 4.86 3.57
CA ALA A 24 2.71 3.44 3.49
C ALA A 24 3.91 2.47 3.36
N ARG A 25 5.06 2.99 2.89
CA ARG A 25 6.34 2.28 2.87
C ARG A 25 6.91 2.05 4.27
N ASP A 26 6.86 3.05 5.14
CA ASP A 26 7.40 2.98 6.50
C ASP A 26 6.55 2.06 7.37
N GLU A 27 5.23 2.11 7.23
CA GLU A 27 4.31 1.19 7.91
C GLU A 27 4.52 -0.25 7.44
N GLN A 28 4.67 -0.47 6.12
CA GLN A 28 4.98 -1.80 5.61
C GLN A 28 6.35 -2.29 6.07
N ALA A 29 7.36 -1.42 6.13
CA ALA A 29 8.71 -1.79 6.60
C ALA A 29 8.74 -2.15 8.09
N ARG A 30 7.94 -1.47 8.92
CA ARG A 30 7.77 -1.79 10.34
C ARG A 30 7.05 -3.12 10.52
N ALA A 31 5.93 -3.31 9.82
CA ALA A 31 5.21 -4.57 9.85
C ALA A 31 6.07 -5.75 9.34
N ASP A 32 6.89 -5.54 8.31
CA ASP A 32 7.84 -6.55 7.84
C ASP A 32 8.91 -6.88 8.88
N HIS A 33 9.30 -5.92 9.73
CA HIS A 33 10.24 -6.12 10.83
C HIS A 33 9.59 -6.89 11.98
N GLU A 34 8.46 -6.42 12.48
CA GLU A 34 7.69 -7.06 13.55
C GLU A 34 7.29 -8.49 13.15
N LEU A 35 6.85 -8.70 11.91
CA LEU A 35 6.54 -10.03 11.39
C LEU A 35 7.77 -10.95 11.34
N ARG A 36 8.99 -10.43 11.18
CA ARG A 36 10.22 -11.24 11.26
C ARG A 36 10.52 -11.63 12.69
N GLU A 37 10.43 -10.70 13.63
CA GLU A 37 10.64 -10.97 15.05
C GLU A 37 9.67 -12.05 15.54
N VAL A 38 8.37 -11.90 15.25
CA VAL A 38 7.35 -12.87 15.62
C VAL A 38 7.56 -14.24 14.94
N LYS A 39 8.07 -14.26 13.69
CA LYS A 39 8.43 -15.53 13.02
C LYS A 39 9.66 -16.19 13.64
N GLU A 40 10.62 -15.41 14.10
CA GLU A 40 11.80 -15.92 14.82
C GLU A 40 11.38 -16.51 16.16
N GLU A 41 10.52 -15.84 16.91
CA GLU A 41 9.95 -16.35 18.17
C GLU A 41 9.14 -17.64 17.96
N ALA A 42 8.27 -17.67 16.95
CA ALA A 42 7.55 -18.89 16.58
C ALA A 42 8.51 -20.03 16.18
N ALA A 43 9.59 -19.72 15.47
CA ALA A 43 10.60 -20.72 15.10
C ALA A 43 11.38 -21.23 16.32
N GLU A 44 11.66 -20.36 17.31
CA GLU A 44 12.29 -20.76 18.57
C GLU A 44 11.37 -21.64 19.42
N ALA A 45 10.09 -21.27 19.55
CA ALA A 45 9.09 -22.07 20.25
C ALA A 45 8.90 -23.44 19.58
N GLN A 46 8.86 -23.50 18.25
CA GLN A 46 8.82 -24.76 17.51
C GLN A 46 10.07 -25.63 17.77
N ARG A 47 11.27 -25.03 17.81
CA ARG A 47 12.50 -25.76 18.14
C ARG A 47 12.48 -26.31 19.57
N LYS A 48 11.91 -25.58 20.52
CA LYS A 48 11.73 -26.04 21.91
C LYS A 48 10.77 -27.23 21.95
N LEU A 49 9.64 -27.15 21.24
CA LEU A 49 8.67 -28.25 21.13
C LEU A 49 9.32 -29.52 20.54
N ASP A 50 10.05 -29.37 19.44
CA ASP A 50 10.81 -30.46 18.81
C ASP A 50 11.86 -31.06 19.75
N ALA A 51 12.52 -30.24 20.57
CA ALA A 51 13.53 -30.69 21.53
C ALA A 51 12.89 -31.48 22.69
N LEU A 52 11.74 -31.02 23.20
CA LEU A 52 10.96 -31.73 24.22
C LEU A 52 10.46 -33.09 23.71
N GLN A 53 10.15 -33.20 22.42
CA GLN A 53 9.76 -34.47 21.79
C GLN A 53 10.94 -35.42 21.55
N ARG A 54 12.15 -34.90 21.32
CA ARG A 54 13.36 -35.70 21.04
C ARG A 54 14.11 -36.16 22.29
N GLN A 55 14.08 -35.37 23.36
CA GLN A 55 14.65 -35.79 24.65
C GLN A 55 13.72 -36.85 25.24
N GLY A 56 14.16 -38.11 25.29
CA GLY A 56 13.35 -39.27 25.71
C GLY A 56 12.87 -39.27 27.17
N GLY A 57 12.92 -38.15 27.89
CA GLY A 57 12.18 -37.95 29.13
C GLY A 57 10.82 -37.35 28.80
N THR A 58 9.73 -37.92 29.30
CA THR A 58 8.37 -37.39 29.10
C THR A 58 8.31 -35.94 29.60
N PRO A 59 8.24 -34.93 28.71
CA PRO A 59 7.99 -33.56 29.15
C PRO A 59 6.62 -33.52 29.83
N THR A 60 6.46 -32.63 30.81
CA THR A 60 5.17 -32.49 31.48
C THR A 60 4.15 -31.91 30.49
N GLU A 61 2.90 -32.32 30.63
CA GLU A 61 1.80 -31.79 29.81
C GLU A 61 1.71 -30.26 29.93
N ALA A 62 2.05 -29.70 31.10
CA ALA A 62 2.13 -28.27 31.33
C ALA A 62 3.21 -27.59 30.47
N GLU A 63 4.42 -28.15 30.38
CA GLU A 63 5.51 -27.60 29.55
C GLU A 63 5.18 -27.66 28.05
N VAL A 64 4.52 -28.73 27.61
CA VAL A 64 4.07 -28.85 26.21
C VAL A 64 2.98 -27.84 25.90
N ASN A 65 2.02 -27.65 26.82
CA ASN A 65 0.92 -26.71 26.65
C ASN A 65 1.42 -25.25 26.63
N GLU A 66 2.37 -24.88 27.48
CA GLU A 66 2.97 -23.53 27.49
C GLU A 66 3.61 -23.19 26.14
N VAL A 67 4.44 -24.09 25.60
CA VAL A 67 5.10 -23.85 24.29
C VAL A 67 4.09 -23.81 23.13
N VAL A 68 3.02 -24.60 23.21
CA VAL A 68 1.94 -24.58 22.21
C VAL A 68 1.13 -23.27 22.27
N ASP A 69 0.88 -22.76 23.48
CA ASP A 69 0.18 -21.50 23.66
C ASP A 69 1.03 -20.31 23.21
N ASP A 70 2.35 -20.30 23.50
CA ASP A 70 3.31 -19.32 22.96
C ASP A 70 3.30 -19.31 21.41
N LEU A 71 3.31 -20.51 20.78
CA LEU A 71 3.22 -20.65 19.32
C LEU A 71 1.92 -20.08 18.76
N ARG A 72 0.80 -20.30 19.45
CA ARG A 72 -0.52 -19.79 19.04
C ARG A 72 -0.58 -18.27 19.15
N GLU A 73 -0.04 -17.71 20.23
CA GLU A 73 0.02 -16.27 20.46
C GLU A 73 0.88 -15.59 19.41
N ALA A 74 2.10 -16.07 19.17
CA ALA A 74 2.96 -15.56 18.10
C ALA A 74 2.29 -15.65 16.71
N HIS A 75 1.59 -16.74 16.41
CA HIS A 75 0.83 -16.82 15.15
C HIS A 75 -0.35 -15.85 15.07
N ALA A 76 -1.00 -15.54 16.19
CA ALA A 76 -2.08 -14.56 16.24
C ALA A 76 -1.54 -13.14 16.03
N GLU A 77 -0.46 -12.77 16.73
CA GLU A 77 0.21 -11.48 16.60
C GLU A 77 0.73 -11.24 15.19
N ALA A 78 1.38 -12.24 14.58
CA ALA A 78 1.84 -12.17 13.19
C ALA A 78 0.69 -11.88 12.20
N ARG A 79 -0.51 -12.42 12.47
CA ARG A 79 -1.69 -12.17 11.62
C ARG A 79 -2.23 -10.77 11.82
N GLU A 80 -2.25 -10.28 13.05
CA GLU A 80 -2.72 -8.93 13.38
C GLU A 80 -1.81 -7.88 12.74
N VAL A 81 -0.49 -7.95 12.97
CA VAL A 81 0.50 -7.05 12.37
C VAL A 81 0.40 -7.03 10.84
N SER A 82 0.28 -8.21 10.22
CA SER A 82 0.12 -8.30 8.77
C SER A 82 -1.19 -7.66 8.28
N ALA A 83 -2.29 -7.87 9.01
CA ALA A 83 -3.60 -7.33 8.63
C ALA A 83 -3.64 -5.80 8.75
N GLU A 84 -3.02 -5.24 9.79
CA GLU A 84 -2.93 -3.80 9.98
C GLU A 84 -2.11 -3.13 8.88
N ALA A 85 -0.98 -3.72 8.50
CA ALA A 85 -0.13 -3.23 7.41
C ALA A 85 -0.85 -3.26 6.07
N ASP A 86 -1.56 -4.36 5.78
CA ASP A 86 -2.37 -4.49 4.56
C ASP A 86 -3.51 -3.47 4.54
N ALA A 87 -4.17 -3.23 5.68
CA ALA A 87 -5.22 -2.22 5.80
C ALA A 87 -4.68 -0.80 5.60
N ALA A 88 -3.49 -0.49 6.12
CA ALA A 88 -2.86 0.80 5.96
C ALA A 88 -2.43 1.06 4.51
N LEU A 89 -1.83 0.05 3.85
CA LEU A 89 -1.53 0.11 2.43
C LEU A 89 -2.79 0.27 1.57
N ALA A 90 -3.87 -0.43 1.90
CA ALA A 90 -5.16 -0.29 1.21
C ALA A 90 -5.73 1.13 1.34
N ARG A 91 -5.67 1.73 2.54
CA ARG A 91 -6.07 3.13 2.76
C ARG A 91 -5.22 4.10 1.94
N ALA A 92 -3.90 3.95 1.96
CA ALA A 92 -3.00 4.81 1.19
C ALA A 92 -3.23 4.73 -0.33
N ARG A 93 -3.50 3.52 -0.86
CA ARG A 93 -3.90 3.34 -2.27
C ARG A 93 -5.21 4.06 -2.57
N LEU A 94 -6.22 3.87 -1.71
CA LEU A 94 -7.53 4.49 -1.89
C LEU A 94 -7.46 6.02 -1.87
N GLU A 95 -6.69 6.60 -0.96
CA GLU A 95 -6.46 8.04 -0.88
C GLU A 95 -5.78 8.57 -2.15
N ALA A 96 -4.70 7.92 -2.60
CA ALA A 96 -3.99 8.29 -3.82
C ALA A 96 -4.90 8.18 -5.06
N ARG A 97 -5.63 7.07 -5.19
CA ARG A 97 -6.59 6.81 -6.26
C ARG A 97 -7.67 7.89 -6.28
N SER A 98 -8.27 8.17 -5.13
CA SER A 98 -9.34 9.17 -4.99
C SER A 98 -8.87 10.58 -5.37
N ALA A 99 -7.64 10.95 -5.00
CA ALA A 99 -7.06 12.23 -5.38
C ALA A 99 -6.90 12.35 -6.90
N VAL A 100 -6.29 11.33 -7.53
CA VAL A 100 -6.06 11.32 -8.99
C VAL A 100 -7.39 11.25 -9.76
N GLU A 101 -8.35 10.45 -9.32
CA GLU A 101 -9.68 10.34 -9.95
C GLU A 101 -10.44 11.66 -9.93
N ARG A 102 -10.43 12.39 -8.80
CA ARG A 102 -11.11 13.68 -8.70
C ARG A 102 -10.53 14.67 -9.72
N THR A 103 -9.21 14.80 -9.76
CA THR A 103 -8.54 15.70 -10.71
C THR A 103 -8.81 15.27 -12.15
N LEU A 104 -8.67 13.98 -12.47
CA LEU A 104 -8.95 13.47 -13.81
C LEU A 104 -10.40 13.74 -14.22
N HIS A 105 -11.37 13.53 -13.33
CA HIS A 105 -12.78 13.78 -13.62
C HIS A 105 -13.06 15.25 -13.96
N GLU A 106 -12.45 16.19 -13.25
CA GLU A 106 -12.54 17.62 -13.58
C GLU A 106 -11.93 17.91 -14.95
N ARG A 107 -10.75 17.34 -15.25
CA ARG A 107 -10.09 17.52 -16.55
C ARG A 107 -10.87 16.90 -17.70
N MET A 108 -11.53 15.78 -17.50
CA MET A 108 -12.38 15.16 -18.51
C MET A 108 -13.58 16.04 -18.89
N LYS A 109 -14.15 16.78 -17.95
CA LYS A 109 -15.22 17.76 -18.26
C LYS A 109 -14.69 18.88 -19.16
N THR A 110 -13.58 19.49 -18.76
CA THR A 110 -12.90 20.52 -19.57
C THR A 110 -12.52 20.01 -20.95
N MET A 111 -12.01 18.77 -21.03
CA MET A 111 -11.65 18.15 -22.30
C MET A 111 -12.86 18.01 -23.22
N ALA A 112 -14.01 17.57 -22.71
CA ALA A 112 -15.21 17.40 -23.51
C ALA A 112 -15.72 18.72 -24.12
N GLU A 113 -15.67 19.81 -23.34
CA GLU A 113 -16.00 21.16 -23.82
C GLU A 113 -15.02 21.60 -24.92
N LEU A 114 -13.72 21.47 -24.65
CA LEU A 114 -12.67 21.87 -25.58
C LEU A 114 -12.68 21.05 -26.87
N GLN A 115 -12.97 19.75 -26.81
CA GLN A 115 -13.10 18.89 -27.99
C GLN A 115 -14.20 19.37 -28.94
N ARG A 116 -15.29 19.95 -28.41
CA ARG A 116 -16.33 20.55 -29.23
C ARG A 116 -15.80 21.80 -29.95
N GLU A 117 -15.17 22.71 -29.22
CA GLU A 117 -14.63 23.95 -29.79
C GLU A 117 -13.52 23.69 -30.83
N ILE A 118 -12.63 22.72 -30.56
CA ILE A 118 -11.60 22.25 -31.50
C ILE A 118 -12.24 21.83 -32.83
N ARG A 119 -13.30 21.03 -32.79
CA ARG A 119 -13.97 20.53 -34.01
C ARG A 119 -14.73 21.61 -34.77
N GLU A 120 -15.16 22.67 -34.09
CA GLU A 120 -15.88 23.78 -34.69
C GLU A 120 -14.94 24.81 -35.34
N LYS A 121 -13.80 25.10 -34.70
CA LYS A 121 -12.92 26.20 -35.12
C LYS A 121 -11.70 25.77 -35.94
N LEU A 122 -11.23 24.53 -35.79
CA LEU A 122 -10.04 24.05 -36.48
C LEU A 122 -10.37 23.19 -37.70
N PRO A 123 -9.47 23.17 -38.72
CA PRO A 123 -9.59 22.23 -39.82
C PRO A 123 -9.60 20.79 -39.31
N LYS A 124 -10.43 19.93 -39.91
CA LYS A 124 -10.65 18.53 -39.49
C LYS A 124 -9.35 17.78 -39.16
N ALA A 125 -8.35 17.87 -40.03
CA ALA A 125 -7.09 17.15 -39.86
C ALA A 125 -6.29 17.60 -38.61
N GLU A 126 -6.37 18.87 -38.23
CA GLU A 126 -5.74 19.38 -37.02
C GLU A 126 -6.60 19.07 -35.78
N ALA A 127 -7.92 19.23 -35.90
CA ALA A 127 -8.86 18.88 -34.86
C ALA A 127 -8.74 17.40 -34.42
N ASP A 128 -8.70 16.48 -35.40
CA ASP A 128 -8.59 15.04 -35.13
C ASP A 128 -7.28 14.72 -34.38
N ARG A 129 -6.16 15.35 -34.76
CA ARG A 129 -4.85 15.18 -34.10
C ARG A 129 -4.86 15.66 -32.65
N LEU A 130 -5.40 16.84 -32.38
CA LEU A 130 -5.47 17.39 -31.02
C LEU A 130 -6.40 16.58 -30.13
N VAL A 131 -7.54 16.14 -30.67
CA VAL A 131 -8.48 15.26 -29.95
C VAL A 131 -7.80 13.94 -29.59
N GLU A 132 -7.10 13.32 -30.54
CA GLU A 132 -6.36 12.06 -30.33
C GLU A 132 -5.27 12.21 -29.25
N GLU A 133 -4.51 13.30 -29.27
CA GLU A 133 -3.49 13.59 -28.25
C GLU A 133 -4.11 13.71 -26.84
N LEU A 134 -5.19 14.48 -26.71
CA LEU A 134 -5.88 14.67 -25.43
C LEU A 134 -6.48 13.34 -24.91
N THR A 135 -7.07 12.56 -25.82
CA THR A 135 -7.59 11.23 -25.49
C THR A 135 -6.47 10.28 -25.06
N GLY A 136 -5.33 10.28 -25.74
CA GLY A 136 -4.16 9.47 -25.36
C GLY A 136 -3.62 9.83 -23.98
N ARG A 137 -3.47 11.12 -23.69
CA ARG A 137 -2.99 11.59 -22.37
C ARG A 137 -3.96 11.27 -21.24
N SER A 138 -5.26 11.44 -21.45
CA SER A 138 -6.27 11.06 -20.45
C SER A 138 -6.31 9.54 -20.21
N ALA A 139 -6.15 8.72 -21.26
CA ALA A 139 -6.03 7.27 -21.14
C ALA A 139 -4.79 6.85 -20.32
N ALA A 140 -3.66 7.53 -20.51
CA ALA A 140 -2.45 7.27 -19.71
C ALA A 140 -2.66 7.57 -18.21
N VAL A 141 -3.46 8.59 -17.86
CA VAL A 141 -3.86 8.83 -16.46
C VAL A 141 -4.82 7.73 -15.98
N GLN A 142 -5.74 7.24 -16.81
CA GLN A 142 -6.60 6.11 -16.41
C GLN A 142 -5.79 4.84 -16.14
N GLU A 143 -4.75 4.58 -16.93
CA GLU A 143 -3.84 3.45 -16.71
C GLU A 143 -3.10 3.57 -15.36
N ILE A 144 -2.67 4.78 -14.96
CA ILE A 144 -1.97 4.96 -13.68
C ILE A 144 -2.87 4.67 -12.47
N LEU A 145 -4.18 4.89 -12.58
CA LEU A 145 -5.13 4.52 -11.51
C LEU A 145 -5.10 3.01 -11.24
N LEU A 146 -5.04 2.19 -12.29
CA LEU A 146 -4.90 0.74 -12.14
C LEU A 146 -3.54 0.34 -11.53
N GLN A 147 -2.50 1.14 -11.78
CA GLN A 147 -1.19 0.91 -11.16
C GLN A 147 -1.21 1.26 -9.67
N ILE A 148 -1.95 2.30 -9.25
CA ILE A 148 -2.15 2.66 -7.84
C ILE A 148 -2.82 1.49 -7.10
N ASP A 149 -3.87 0.91 -7.68
CA ASP A 149 -4.60 -0.23 -7.08
C ASP A 149 -3.70 -1.45 -6.83
N ARG A 150 -2.66 -1.61 -7.64
CA ARG A 150 -1.71 -2.74 -7.57
C ARG A 150 -0.40 -2.40 -6.84
N ALA A 151 -0.18 -1.13 -6.48
CA ALA A 151 1.10 -0.65 -5.97
C ALA A 151 1.39 -1.17 -4.56
N ARG A 152 2.55 -1.78 -4.33
CA ARG A 152 3.00 -2.18 -2.98
C ARG A 152 3.56 -0.96 -2.23
N GLY A 153 3.70 -0.99 -0.91
CA GLY A 153 4.23 0.14 -0.14
C GLY A 153 5.61 0.60 -0.64
N ILE A 154 6.46 -0.32 -1.10
CA ILE A 154 7.77 0.01 -1.68
C ILE A 154 7.71 0.87 -2.96
N ASN A 155 6.63 0.80 -3.75
CA ASN A 155 6.52 1.48 -5.03
C ASN A 155 5.33 2.45 -5.14
N LEU A 156 4.46 2.53 -4.13
CA LEU A 156 3.31 3.44 -4.11
C LEU A 156 3.72 4.89 -4.33
N GLU A 157 4.80 5.36 -3.69
CA GLU A 157 5.29 6.73 -3.88
C GLU A 157 5.81 6.99 -5.30
N ALA A 158 6.43 6.00 -5.95
CA ALA A 158 6.85 6.14 -7.33
C ALA A 158 5.65 6.21 -8.28
N VAL A 159 4.61 5.42 -8.02
CA VAL A 159 3.35 5.44 -8.78
C VAL A 159 2.62 6.78 -8.59
N LYS A 160 2.57 7.31 -7.36
CA LYS A 160 1.99 8.64 -7.07
C LYS A 160 2.67 9.75 -7.86
N ARG A 161 4.00 9.81 -7.86
CA ARG A 161 4.76 10.79 -8.66
C ARG A 161 4.50 10.65 -10.15
N THR A 162 4.39 9.41 -10.63
CA THR A 162 4.05 9.16 -12.04
C THR A 162 2.64 9.67 -12.34
N ALA A 163 1.67 9.47 -11.44
CA ALA A 163 0.32 9.99 -11.60
C ALA A 163 0.28 11.52 -11.66
N GLU A 164 1.01 12.19 -10.77
CA GLU A 164 1.17 13.65 -10.76
C GLU A 164 1.79 14.15 -12.07
N GLN A 165 2.83 13.48 -12.56
CA GLN A 165 3.44 13.80 -13.85
C GLN A 165 2.44 13.66 -15.00
N ARG A 166 1.68 12.56 -15.07
CA ARG A 166 0.68 12.34 -16.13
C ARG A 166 -0.46 13.35 -16.09
N LEU A 167 -0.90 13.73 -14.89
CA LEU A 167 -1.88 14.81 -14.71
C LEU A 167 -1.31 16.14 -15.21
N GLY A 168 -0.06 16.47 -14.87
CA GLY A 168 0.61 17.68 -15.38
C GLY A 168 0.78 17.68 -16.89
N GLU A 169 1.10 16.53 -17.50
CA GLU A 169 1.17 16.36 -18.95
C GLU A 169 -0.20 16.56 -19.63
N LEU A 170 -1.28 16.11 -19.00
CA LEU A 170 -2.64 16.35 -19.47
C LEU A 170 -3.02 17.83 -19.35
N ASP A 171 -2.69 18.48 -18.23
CA ASP A 171 -2.95 19.90 -17.99
C ASP A 171 -2.25 20.79 -19.03
N GLN A 172 -0.99 20.49 -19.32
CA GLN A 172 -0.24 21.20 -20.37
C GLN A 172 -0.89 21.03 -21.75
N ALA A 173 -1.35 19.82 -22.08
CA ALA A 173 -1.98 19.57 -23.37
C ALA A 173 -3.34 20.26 -23.48
N LEU A 174 -4.14 20.29 -22.41
CA LEU A 174 -5.39 21.03 -22.36
C LEU A 174 -5.17 22.53 -22.56
N GLU A 175 -4.14 23.09 -21.93
CA GLU A 175 -3.80 24.51 -22.09
C GLU A 175 -3.29 24.84 -23.49
N GLN A 176 -2.42 24.00 -24.06
CA GLN A 176 -1.97 24.16 -25.45
C GLN A 176 -3.12 24.06 -26.45
N ALA A 177 -4.06 23.14 -26.22
CA ALA A 177 -5.23 22.99 -27.07
C ALA A 177 -6.17 24.20 -26.96
N ARG A 178 -6.35 24.78 -25.76
CA ARG A 178 -7.10 26.03 -25.57
C ARG A 178 -6.50 27.20 -26.33
N GLN A 179 -5.18 27.31 -26.39
CA GLN A 179 -4.51 28.41 -27.09
C GLN A 179 -4.65 28.35 -28.62
N ARG A 180 -5.03 27.19 -29.17
CA ARG A 180 -5.20 27.00 -30.62
C ARG A 180 -6.63 27.28 -31.11
N VAL A 181 -7.58 27.44 -30.19
CA VAL A 181 -9.03 27.46 -30.45
C VAL A 181 -9.57 28.83 -30.08
#